data_AF-D9XR13-F1
#
_entry.id   AF-D9XR13-F1
#
_cell.length_a   1.000
_cell.length_b   1.000
_cell.length_c   1.000
_cell.angle_alpha   90.00
_cell.angle_beta   90.00
_cell.angle_gamma   90.00
#
_symmetry.space_group_name_H-M   'P 1'
#
loop_
_entity.id
_entity.type
_entity.pdbx_description
1 polymer ?
#
loop_
_entity_poly.entity_id
_entity_poly.type
_entity_poly.pdbx_seq_one_letter_code
_entity_poly.pdbx_strand_id
1 'polypeptide(L)'
;MNPIVTVQDAVTAFADFMEPTNAELDAIGREMPVILADVDLLDAYITTLDRIPSELDNRRIRRARRRALAARLALLNQDASASLPGGAA
;
A
#
# COMPACT_ATOMS: atom_id res chain seq x y z
N MET A 1 -35.30 -3.87 1.39
CA MET A 1 -34.41 -3.23 0.40
C MET A 1 -35.01 -1.87 0.10
N ASN A 2 -34.41 -0.78 0.61
CA ASN A 2 -34.95 0.58 0.40
C ASN A 2 -34.26 1.20 -0.82
N PRO A 3 -34.96 1.39 -1.94
CA PRO A 3 -34.36 2.03 -3.10
C PRO A 3 -34.11 3.51 -2.80
N ILE A 4 -32.89 3.98 -3.07
CA ILE A 4 -32.51 5.40 -2.94
C ILE A 4 -32.91 6.09 -4.26
N VAL A 5 -34.20 6.42 -4.39
CA VAL A 5 -34.76 6.93 -5.66
C VAL A 5 -34.33 8.38 -5.94
N THR A 6 -33.95 9.15 -4.92
CA THR A 6 -33.67 10.59 -5.03
C THR A 6 -32.29 10.94 -5.59
N VAL A 7 -31.35 10.00 -5.63
CA VAL A 7 -30.04 10.16 -6.28
C VAL A 7 -29.83 9.16 -7.41
N GLN A 8 -30.91 8.53 -7.91
CA GLN A 8 -30.85 7.50 -8.95
C GLN A 8 -30.04 7.99 -10.15
N ASP A 9 -30.36 9.18 -10.69
CA ASP A 9 -29.64 9.74 -11.84
C ASP A 9 -28.16 9.96 -11.57
N ALA A 10 -27.75 10.40 -10.36
CA ALA A 10 -26.33 10.56 -10.02
C ALA A 10 -25.62 9.20 -9.84
N VAL A 11 -26.33 8.19 -9.33
CA VAL A 11 -25.83 6.81 -9.16
C VAL A 11 -25.78 6.06 -10.49
N THR A 12 -26.61 6.42 -11.47
CA THR A 12 -26.64 5.80 -12.81
C THR A 12 -25.99 6.64 -13.90
N ALA A 13 -25.63 7.91 -13.65
CA ALA A 13 -24.90 8.77 -14.59
C ALA A 13 -23.40 8.41 -14.67
N PHE A 14 -22.93 7.47 -13.85
CA PHE A 14 -21.65 6.81 -14.10
C PHE A 14 -21.80 5.99 -15.38
N ALA A 15 -21.31 6.53 -16.50
CA ALA A 15 -21.02 5.74 -17.69
C ALA A 15 -20.20 4.52 -17.22
N ASP A 16 -20.82 3.34 -17.22
CA ASP A 16 -20.31 2.04 -16.79
C ASP A 16 -18.93 2.05 -16.11
N PHE A 17 -18.89 2.02 -14.77
CA PHE A 17 -17.70 1.72 -13.93
C PHE A 17 -16.36 2.09 -14.59
N MET A 18 -15.87 3.32 -14.41
CA MET A 18 -14.50 3.69 -14.82
C MET A 18 -13.51 2.80 -14.06
N GLU A 19 -13.16 1.65 -14.66
CA GLU A 19 -12.11 0.78 -14.15
C GLU A 19 -10.79 1.56 -14.19
N PRO A 20 -9.89 1.30 -13.22
CA PRO A 20 -8.57 1.90 -13.27
C PRO A 20 -7.88 1.54 -14.58
N THR A 21 -7.25 2.52 -15.20
CA THR A 21 -6.38 2.29 -16.35
C THR A 21 -5.23 1.36 -15.97
N ASN A 22 -4.62 0.69 -16.95
CA ASN A 22 -3.45 -0.16 -16.69
C ASN A 22 -2.32 0.59 -15.96
N ALA A 23 -2.11 1.87 -16.26
CA ALA A 23 -1.11 2.69 -15.58
C ALA A 23 -1.44 2.94 -14.10
N GLU A 24 -2.73 3.11 -13.77
CA GLU A 24 -3.20 3.22 -12.39
C GLU A 24 -3.11 1.88 -11.64
N LEU A 25 -3.44 0.76 -12.31
CA LEU A 25 -3.24 -0.58 -11.75
C LEU A 25 -1.77 -0.87 -11.48
N ASP A 26 -0.87 -0.49 -12.39
CA ASP A 26 0.57 -0.63 -12.22
C ASP A 26 1.09 0.26 -11.08
N ALA A 27 0.51 1.45 -10.89
CA ALA A 27 0.82 2.31 -9.76
C ALA A 27 0.45 1.65 -8.42
N ILE A 28 -0.75 1.08 -8.33
CA ILE A 28 -1.18 0.31 -7.15
C ILE A 28 -0.21 -0.86 -6.93
N GLY A 29 0.13 -1.61 -7.98
CA GLY A 29 1.06 -2.72 -7.91
C GLY A 29 2.44 -2.33 -7.38
N ARG A 30 2.95 -1.14 -7.72
CA ARG A 30 4.21 -0.59 -7.19
C ARG A 30 4.14 -0.27 -5.70
N GLU A 31 2.98 0.13 -5.19
CA GLU A 31 2.79 0.46 -3.76
C GLU A 31 2.61 -0.79 -2.88
N MET A 32 2.10 -1.89 -3.43
CA MET A 32 1.79 -3.12 -2.68
C MET A 32 2.94 -3.65 -1.80
N PRO A 33 4.21 -3.70 -2.24
CA PRO A 33 5.32 -4.14 -1.40
C PRO A 33 5.52 -3.30 -0.13
N VAL A 34 5.26 -1.99 -0.19
CA VAL A 34 5.35 -1.09 0.98
C VAL A 34 4.22 -1.39 1.95
N ILE A 35 3.00 -1.53 1.43
CA ILE A 35 1.80 -1.84 2.22
C ILE A 35 2.01 -3.16 2.96
N LEU A 36 2.47 -4.22 2.28
CA LEU A 36 2.73 -5.51 2.91
C LEU A 36 3.82 -5.44 3.99
N ALA A 37 4.88 -4.65 3.76
CA ALA A 37 5.93 -4.48 4.76
C ALA A 37 5.47 -3.69 6.00
N ASP A 38 4.53 -2.75 5.84
CA ASP A 38 3.89 -2.04 6.94
C ASP A 38 2.91 -2.96 7.70
N VAL A 39 2.16 -3.82 7.00
CA VAL A 39 1.31 -4.85 7.61
C VAL A 39 2.14 -5.81 8.46
N ASP A 40 3.26 -6.32 7.93
CA ASP A 40 4.21 -7.17 8.68
C ASP A 40 4.70 -6.50 9.98
N LEU A 41 4.91 -5.18 9.95
CA LEU A 41 5.30 -4.40 11.13
C LEU A 41 4.15 -4.27 12.12
N LEU A 42 2.93 -3.99 11.64
CA LEU A 42 1.74 -3.94 12.48
C LEU A 42 1.47 -5.30 13.13
N ASP A 43 1.57 -6.40 12.40
CA ASP A 43 1.41 -7.75 12.95
C ASP A 43 2.44 -8.03 14.05
N ALA A 44 3.69 -7.59 13.87
CA ALA A 44 4.72 -7.71 14.89
C ALA A 44 4.38 -6.92 16.16
N TYR A 45 3.74 -5.74 16.04
CA TYR A 45 3.27 -4.97 17.18
C TYR A 45 2.03 -5.61 17.84
N ILE A 46 1.03 -6.00 17.04
CA ILE A 46 -0.22 -6.60 17.49
C ILE A 46 0.07 -7.86 18.32
N THR A 47 0.99 -8.70 17.85
CA THR A 47 1.42 -9.92 18.56
C THR A 47 1.95 -9.64 19.98
N THR A 48 2.39 -8.41 20.27
CA THR A 48 2.96 -8.01 21.56
C THR A 48 2.00 -7.23 22.45
N LEU A 49 0.80 -6.86 21.99
CA LEU A 49 -0.12 -6.03 22.77
C LEU A 49 -0.64 -6.73 24.03
N ASP A 50 -0.85 -8.04 23.97
CA ASP A 50 -1.45 -8.82 25.07
C ASP A 50 -0.43 -9.35 26.09
N ARG A 51 0.85 -8.98 25.97
CA ARG A 51 1.92 -9.47 26.86
C ARG A 51 3.06 -8.49 27.04
N ILE A 52 3.88 -8.71 28.07
CA ILE A 52 5.17 -8.01 28.19
C ILE A 52 6.08 -8.48 27.03
N PRO A 53 6.60 -7.58 26.20
CA PRO A 53 7.43 -7.97 25.05
C PRO A 53 8.71 -8.68 25.49
N SER A 54 8.97 -9.86 24.93
CA SER A 54 10.23 -10.58 25.11
C SER A 54 11.37 -9.94 24.28
N GLU A 55 12.62 -10.33 24.53
CA GLU A 55 13.73 -9.90 23.67
C GLU A 55 13.56 -10.32 22.20
N LEU A 56 12.96 -11.50 21.99
CA LEU A 56 12.69 -12.02 20.66
C LEU A 56 11.64 -11.17 19.94
N ASP A 57 10.59 -10.74 20.65
CA ASP A 57 9.58 -9.81 20.14
C ASP A 57 10.22 -8.48 19.72
N ASN A 58 11.09 -7.93 20.58
CA ASN A 58 11.85 -6.72 20.26
C ASN A 58 12.73 -6.88 19.01
N ARG A 59 13.38 -8.04 18.83
CA ARG A 59 14.16 -8.34 17.61
C ARG A 59 13.26 -8.43 16.37
N ARG A 60 12.09 -9.06 16.48
CA ARG A 60 11.10 -9.16 15.38
C ARG A 60 10.61 -7.78 14.96
N ILE A 61 10.21 -6.93 15.89
CA ILE A 61 9.79 -5.54 15.61
C ILE A 61 10.90 -4.77 14.91
N ARG A 62 12.15 -4.83 15.41
CA ARG A 62 13.29 -4.16 14.75
C ARG A 62 13.53 -4.65 13.33
N ARG A 63 13.36 -5.95 13.08
CA ARG A 63 13.51 -6.54 11.73
C ARG A 63 12.39 -6.07 10.80
N ALA A 64 11.14 -6.14 11.25
CA ALA A 64 9.98 -5.69 10.48
C ALA A 64 10.09 -4.19 10.14
N ARG A 65 10.47 -3.35 11.11
CA ARG A 65 10.69 -1.92 10.90
C ARG A 65 11.76 -1.63 9.85
N ARG A 66 12.89 -2.37 9.89
CA ARG A 66 13.96 -2.21 8.88
C ARG A 66 13.48 -2.61 7.48
N ARG A 67 12.63 -3.63 7.36
CA ARG A 67 12.03 -4.03 6.07
C ARG A 67 11.06 -2.98 5.54
N ALA A 68 10.18 -2.44 6.40
CA ALA A 68 9.25 -1.39 6.02
C ALA A 68 9.98 -0.15 5.49
N LEU A 69 11.07 0.28 6.17
CA LEU A 69 11.91 1.36 5.70
C LEU A 69 12.60 1.04 4.37
N ALA A 70 13.13 -0.18 4.21
CA ALA A 70 13.76 -0.61 2.96
C ALA A 70 12.76 -0.63 1.79
N ALA A 71 11.52 -1.09 2.00
CA ALA A 71 10.47 -1.08 1.00
C ALA A 71 10.11 0.36 0.57
N ARG A 72 9.97 1.28 1.53
CA ARG A 72 9.71 2.71 1.24
C ARG A 72 10.85 3.34 0.44
N LEU A 73 12.10 3.04 0.79
CA LEU A 73 13.25 3.49 0.01
C LEU A 73 13.26 2.92 -1.40
N ALA A 74 12.90 1.65 -1.58
CA ALA A 74 12.81 1.03 -2.89
C ALA A 74 11.74 1.70 -3.78
N LEU A 75 10.55 1.97 -3.23
CA LEU A 75 9.48 2.67 -3.95
C LEU A 75 9.92 4.08 -4.38
N LEU A 76 10.50 4.86 -3.46
CA LEU A 76 10.99 6.21 -3.78
C LEU A 76 12.07 6.20 -4.86
N ASN A 77 12.98 5.22 -4.84
CA ASN A 77 14.01 5.07 -5.87
C ASN A 77 13.42 4.65 -7.22
N GLN A 78 12.37 3.83 -7.22
CA GLN A 78 11.65 3.43 -8.44
C GLN A 78 10.96 4.62 -9.09
N ASP A 79 10.27 5.45 -8.32
CA ASP A 79 9.61 6.66 -8.82
C ASP A 79 10.62 7.70 -9.32
N ALA A 80 11.75 7.87 -8.62
CA ALA A 80 12.84 8.74 -9.08
C ALA A 80 13.43 8.25 -10.42
N SER A 81 13.57 6.94 -10.62
CA SER A 81 14.04 6.37 -11.88
C SER A 81 13.03 6.52 -13.03
N ALA A 82 11.72 6.45 -12.73
CA ALA A 82 10.66 6.65 -13.71
C ALA A 82 10.51 8.13 -14.11
N SER A 83 10.86 9.07 -13.22
CA SER A 83 10.80 10.52 -13.49
C SER A 83 11.97 11.05 -14.32
N LEU A 84 13.04 10.29 -14.51
CA LEU A 84 14.15 10.66 -15.40
C LEU A 84 13.81 10.22 -16.83
N PRO A 85 13.55 11.14 -17.79
CA PRO A 85 13.40 10.75 -19.18
C PRO A 85 14.71 10.12 -19.63
N GLY A 86 14.65 8.84 -20.01
CA GLY A 86 15.81 8.04 -20.36
C GLY A 86 16.67 8.74 -21.42
N GLY A 87 17.86 9.17 -21.00
CA GLY A 87 18.95 9.56 -21.87
C GLY A 87 20.16 8.70 -21.58
N ALA A 88 20.28 7.58 -22.28
CA ALA A 88 21.55 6.92 -22.56
C ALA A 88 21.38 5.99 -23.77
N ALA A 89 21.79 6.53 -24.92
CA ALA A 89 22.29 5.75 -26.06
C ALA A 89 23.73 5.29 -25.78
#